data_AF-A0A1F6Q553-F1
#
_entry.id   AF-A0A1F6Q553-F1
#
_cell.length_a   1.000
_cell.length_b   1.000
_cell.length_c   1.000
_cell.angle_alpha   90.00
_cell.angle_beta   90.00
_cell.angle_gamma   90.00
#
_symmetry.space_group_name_H-M   'P 1'
#
loop_
_entity.id
_entity.type
_entity.pdbx_description
1 polymer ?
#
loop_
_entity_poly.entity_id
_entity_poly.type
_entity_poly.pdbx_seq_one_letter_code
_entity_poly.pdbx_strand_id
1 'polypeptide(L)'
;MIGNIAGQQYFQPFLPNKQVVFKGIKTSESYLPNKDEIVINGIIIPKSNFNRFNKKEFQFFDDIRFLAPLSIKEGLIKLARLKDDLCNNSYECNSTYHKDMLKLIGDFSQVVEEEPRLKERKLTGIIDGGARTMVLNIGENPETGEAEVLKISDRPNHPKALGRRFEPSFDMPIGISDQKRGFYYYTQPKAETDGITMSHLEEVIKKIKKADYRTAKDLELIDTFKKQIGLYKGQPYLIDPECAVKTT
;
A
#
# COMPACT_ATOMS: atom_id res chain seq x y z
N MET A 1 39.70 12.75 51.72
CA MET A 1 39.15 14.04 51.24
C MET A 1 38.82 13.85 49.77
N ILE A 2 37.62 13.37 49.43
CA ILE A 2 36.35 14.10 49.24
C ILE A 2 36.48 15.19 48.15
N GLY A 3 35.73 15.01 47.06
CA GLY A 3 35.49 16.06 46.06
C GLY A 3 34.90 15.58 44.73
N ASN A 4 33.73 14.93 44.75
CA ASN A 4 32.80 14.88 43.61
C ASN A 4 32.26 16.29 43.34
N ILE A 5 32.23 16.77 42.09
CA ILE A 5 31.11 17.57 41.55
C ILE A 5 30.92 17.25 40.06
N ALA A 6 29.68 16.91 39.72
CA ALA A 6 29.15 16.59 38.41
C ALA A 6 29.16 17.78 37.43
N GLY A 7 29.27 17.47 36.14
CA GLY A 7 29.00 18.41 35.05
C GLY A 7 28.36 17.69 33.87
N GLN A 8 27.04 17.57 33.89
CA GLN A 8 26.24 17.24 32.70
C GLN A 8 26.50 18.30 31.63
N GLN A 9 27.18 17.94 30.54
CA GLN A 9 27.07 18.71 29.29
C GLN A 9 26.00 18.04 28.44
N TYR A 10 24.84 18.68 28.44
CA TYR A 10 23.78 18.43 27.47
C TYR A 10 24.37 18.66 26.07
N PHE A 11 24.54 17.58 25.30
CA PHE A 11 24.62 17.72 23.85
C PHE A 11 23.25 18.21 23.38
N GLN A 12 23.13 19.51 23.18
CA GLN A 12 22.05 20.07 22.38
C GLN A 12 22.19 19.51 20.96
N PRO A 13 21.18 18.83 20.41
CA PRO A 13 21.14 18.62 18.97
C PRO A 13 20.92 20.00 18.34
N PHE A 14 21.95 20.52 17.68
CA PHE A 14 21.82 21.54 16.66
C PHE A 14 20.81 21.03 15.63
N LEU A 15 19.56 21.44 15.75
CA LEU A 15 18.62 21.45 14.64
C LEU A 15 18.79 22.81 13.96
N PRO A 16 19.55 22.93 12.85
CA PRO A 16 19.43 24.12 12.05
C PRO A 16 18.02 24.08 11.45
N ASN A 17 17.21 25.08 11.79
CA ASN A 17 15.97 25.47 11.12
C ASN A 17 16.25 25.80 9.63
N LYS A 18 16.66 24.81 8.84
CA LYS A 18 16.64 24.89 7.40
C LYS A 18 15.32 24.29 6.96
N GLN A 19 14.38 25.16 6.61
CA GLN A 19 13.39 24.81 5.59
C GLN A 19 14.16 24.16 4.45
N VAL A 20 13.96 22.86 4.26
CA VAL A 20 14.43 22.15 3.07
C VAL A 20 13.55 22.66 1.93
N VAL A 21 13.95 23.78 1.34
CA VAL A 21 13.34 24.31 0.12
C VAL A 21 13.82 23.43 -1.01
N PHE A 22 13.00 22.46 -1.40
CA PHE A 22 13.21 21.70 -2.65
C PHE A 22 13.00 22.66 -3.83
N LYS A 23 14.08 23.29 -4.30
CA LYS A 23 14.10 24.07 -5.54
C LYS A 23 13.85 23.11 -6.71
N GLY A 24 12.70 23.23 -7.35
CA GLY A 24 12.42 22.52 -8.62
C GLY A 24 10.97 22.14 -8.89
N ILE A 25 9.99 22.49 -8.04
CA ILE A 25 8.60 22.09 -8.25
C ILE A 25 7.88 23.13 -9.12
N LYS A 26 7.72 22.85 -10.42
CA LYS A 26 6.61 23.44 -11.19
C LYS A 26 5.33 22.79 -10.67
N THR A 27 4.63 23.47 -9.76
CA THR A 27 3.27 23.09 -9.36
C THR A 27 2.36 23.33 -10.55
N SER A 28 1.65 22.30 -11.01
CA SER A 28 0.42 22.50 -11.79
C SER A 28 -0.51 23.41 -10.98
N GLU A 29 -1.06 24.44 -11.61
CA GLU A 29 -1.55 25.72 -11.03
C GLU A 29 -2.71 25.68 -10.01
N SER A 30 -2.97 24.61 -9.25
CA SER A 30 -4.08 24.62 -8.28
C SER A 30 -3.89 23.83 -6.98
N TYR A 31 -2.78 23.12 -6.77
CA TYR A 31 -2.58 22.37 -5.54
C TYR A 31 -1.83 23.18 -4.47
N LEU A 32 -2.50 23.44 -3.35
CA LEU A 32 -1.89 23.97 -2.13
C LEU A 32 -1.75 22.84 -1.12
N PRO A 33 -0.52 22.38 -0.81
CA PRO A 33 -0.32 21.35 0.21
C PRO A 33 -0.85 21.83 1.56
N ASN A 34 -1.54 20.95 2.29
CA ASN A 34 -1.88 21.25 3.67
C ASN A 34 -0.62 21.17 4.57
N LYS A 35 -0.74 21.64 5.81
CA LYS A 35 0.39 21.66 6.76
C LYS A 35 0.95 20.26 7.09
N ASP A 36 0.24 19.19 6.76
CA ASP A 36 0.57 17.81 7.09
C ASP A 36 1.02 17.01 5.86
N GLU A 37 1.29 17.69 4.74
CA GLU A 37 1.73 17.10 3.47
C GLU A 37 3.09 17.64 3.01
N ILE A 38 3.77 16.83 2.21
CA ILE A 38 4.99 17.17 1.47
C ILE A 38 4.76 16.80 0.01
N VAL A 39 5.14 17.68 -0.91
CA VAL A 39 5.09 17.40 -2.35
C VAL A 39 6.50 17.21 -2.89
N ILE A 40 6.77 16.06 -3.50
CA ILE A 40 8.04 15.73 -4.15
C ILE A 40 7.74 15.24 -5.56
N ASN A 41 8.26 15.92 -6.59
CA ASN A 41 8.14 15.47 -8.00
C ASN A 41 6.69 15.19 -8.49
N GLY A 42 5.72 15.94 -7.95
CA GLY A 42 4.29 15.79 -8.23
C GLY A 42 3.59 14.66 -7.46
N ILE A 43 4.23 14.17 -6.40
CA ILE A 43 3.72 13.17 -5.48
C ILE A 43 3.46 13.84 -4.13
N ILE A 44 2.25 13.69 -3.62
CA ILE A 44 1.84 14.13 -2.28
C ILE A 44 2.11 12.99 -1.30
N ILE A 45 2.85 13.29 -0.24
CA ILE A 45 3.27 12.36 0.80
C ILE A 45 2.81 12.93 2.14
N PRO A 46 2.06 12.18 2.97
CA PRO A 46 1.78 12.59 4.35
C PRO A 46 3.08 12.78 5.14
N LYS A 47 3.18 13.85 5.93
CA LYS A 47 4.35 14.14 6.78
C LYS A 47 4.63 13.00 7.77
N SER A 48 3.60 12.33 8.26
CA SER A 48 3.73 11.11 9.07
C SER A 48 4.56 10.05 8.35
N ASN A 49 4.26 9.79 7.07
CA ASN A 49 4.94 8.78 6.27
C ASN A 49 6.36 9.22 5.91
N PHE A 50 6.56 10.50 5.60
CA PHE A 50 7.91 11.07 5.43
C PHE A 50 8.76 10.98 6.71
N ASN A 51 8.16 11.16 7.89
CA ASN A 51 8.87 10.99 9.16
C ASN A 51 9.21 9.53 9.45
N ARG A 52 8.33 8.59 9.10
CA ARG A 52 8.59 7.14 9.19
C ARG A 52 9.74 6.72 8.27
N PHE A 53 9.80 7.31 7.07
CA PHE A 53 10.96 7.18 6.18
C PHE A 53 12.26 7.64 6.87
N ASN A 54 12.28 8.82 7.49
CA ASN A 54 13.46 9.31 8.20
C ASN A 54 13.85 8.43 9.41
N LYS A 55 12.89 7.71 9.98
CA LYS A 55 13.08 6.75 11.09
C LYS A 55 13.49 5.35 10.64
N LYS A 56 13.66 5.11 9.34
CA LYS A 56 14.04 3.79 8.77
C LYS A 56 13.01 2.68 9.06
N GLU A 57 11.72 3.03 9.02
CA GLU A 57 10.66 2.05 9.18
C GLU A 57 10.39 1.33 7.84
N PHE A 58 10.18 0.01 7.89
CA PHE A 58 10.08 -0.86 6.71
C PHE A 58 8.88 -0.58 5.78
N GLN A 59 7.87 0.17 6.22
CA GLN A 59 6.69 0.50 5.41
C GLN A 59 6.94 1.79 4.63
N PHE A 60 7.15 1.62 3.33
CA PHE A 60 7.72 2.65 2.48
C PHE A 60 6.66 3.54 1.81
N PHE A 61 5.46 2.99 1.57
CA PHE A 61 4.45 3.63 0.74
C PHE A 61 3.04 3.45 1.29
N ASP A 62 2.73 4.15 2.36
CA ASP A 62 1.36 4.25 2.84
C ASP A 62 0.76 5.56 2.33
N ASP A 63 -0.48 5.52 1.86
CA ASP A 63 -1.31 6.71 1.56
C ASP A 63 -0.59 7.83 0.76
N ILE A 64 0.05 7.46 -0.34
CA ILE A 64 0.69 8.40 -1.27
C ILE A 64 -0.26 8.72 -2.40
N ARG A 65 -0.31 9.99 -2.83
CA ARG A 65 -1.18 10.45 -3.93
C ARG A 65 -0.38 11.16 -5.03
N PHE A 66 -0.83 11.07 -6.27
CA PHE A 66 -0.27 11.87 -7.37
C PHE A 66 -1.10 13.15 -7.55
N LEU A 67 -0.44 14.27 -7.89
CA LEU A 67 -1.12 15.53 -8.21
C LEU A 67 -2.07 15.41 -9.40
N ALA A 68 -1.76 14.50 -10.33
CA ALA A 68 -2.58 14.19 -11.48
C ALA A 68 -2.62 12.66 -11.68
N PRO A 69 -3.74 12.07 -12.14
CA PRO A 69 -3.78 10.67 -12.52
C PRO A 69 -2.77 10.35 -13.62
N LEU A 70 -2.06 9.24 -13.48
CA LEU A 70 -1.01 8.79 -14.41
C LEU A 70 -1.42 7.47 -15.05
N SER A 71 -0.79 7.05 -16.15
CA SER A 71 -0.84 5.61 -16.46
C SER A 71 -0.21 4.80 -15.32
N ILE A 72 -0.63 3.55 -15.13
CA ILE A 72 -0.04 2.70 -14.09
C ILE A 72 1.49 2.59 -14.27
N LYS A 73 1.97 2.43 -15.51
CA LYS A 73 3.41 2.40 -15.81
C LYS A 73 4.14 3.66 -15.36
N GLU A 74 3.62 4.84 -15.72
CA GLU A 74 4.25 6.11 -15.35
C GLU A 74 4.28 6.33 -13.84
N GLY A 75 3.19 6.01 -13.14
CA GLY A 75 3.13 6.15 -11.69
C GLY A 75 4.10 5.19 -11.00
N LEU A 76 4.17 3.93 -11.43
CA LEU A 76 5.16 2.96 -10.95
C LEU A 76 6.60 3.46 -11.11
N ILE A 77 6.96 3.99 -12.28
CA ILE A 77 8.30 4.57 -12.53
C ILE A 77 8.56 5.77 -11.61
N LYS A 78 7.57 6.66 -11.41
CA LYS A 78 7.69 7.79 -10.48
C LYS A 78 7.90 7.34 -9.04
N LEU A 79 7.27 6.26 -8.62
CA LEU A 79 7.44 5.70 -7.27
C LEU A 79 8.83 5.11 -7.08
N ALA A 80 9.36 4.38 -8.06
CA ALA A 80 10.75 3.91 -8.04
C ALA A 80 11.74 5.07 -7.92
N ARG A 81 11.55 6.15 -8.70
CA ARG A 81 12.40 7.35 -8.60
C ARG A 81 12.29 8.05 -7.26
N LEU A 82 11.07 8.23 -6.75
CA LEU A 82 10.87 8.77 -5.40
C LEU A 82 11.61 7.91 -4.37
N LYS A 83 11.56 6.59 -4.53
CA LYS A 83 12.28 5.67 -3.66
C LYS A 83 13.78 5.90 -3.69
N ASP A 84 14.37 5.97 -4.88
CA ASP A 84 15.79 6.25 -5.05
C ASP A 84 16.18 7.61 -4.46
N ASP A 85 15.40 8.66 -4.76
CA ASP A 85 15.65 10.03 -4.28
C ASP A 85 15.62 10.13 -2.75
N LEU A 86 14.65 9.48 -2.12
CA LEU A 86 14.56 9.43 -0.66
C LEU A 86 15.70 8.59 -0.08
N CYS A 87 15.95 7.40 -0.64
CA CYS A 87 16.97 6.47 -0.14
C CYS A 87 18.41 7.01 -0.29
N ASN A 88 18.72 7.88 -1.28
CA ASN A 88 20.06 8.44 -1.51
C ASN A 88 20.67 9.19 -0.31
N ASN A 89 19.90 9.45 0.74
CA ASN A 89 20.36 10.04 2.00
C ASN A 89 20.37 9.07 3.21
N SER A 90 20.19 7.76 3.01
CA SER A 90 20.08 6.77 4.10
C SER A 90 20.81 5.44 3.85
N TYR A 91 21.11 4.71 4.93
CA TYR A 91 21.74 3.38 4.91
C TYR A 91 20.85 2.31 4.22
N GLU A 92 19.58 2.60 3.98
CA GLU A 92 18.60 1.64 3.45
C GLU A 92 18.74 1.35 1.95
N CYS A 93 19.47 2.18 1.19
CA CYS A 93 19.78 1.97 -0.23
C CYS A 93 20.34 0.57 -0.53
N ASN A 94 21.12 0.02 0.40
CA ASN A 94 21.78 -1.28 0.21
C ASN A 94 20.98 -2.46 0.75
N SER A 95 19.78 -2.22 1.32
CA SER A 95 18.93 -3.30 1.81
C SER A 95 18.40 -4.15 0.66
N THR A 96 18.32 -5.46 0.87
CA THR A 96 17.66 -6.39 -0.07
C THR A 96 16.22 -5.96 -0.34
N TYR A 97 15.55 -5.43 0.68
CA TYR A 97 14.19 -4.92 0.59
C TYR A 97 14.03 -3.78 -0.44
N HIS A 98 14.94 -2.80 -0.44
CA HIS A 98 14.92 -1.72 -1.41
C HIS A 98 15.07 -2.26 -2.84
N LYS A 99 16.01 -3.18 -3.06
CA LYS A 99 16.26 -3.81 -4.37
C LYS A 99 15.08 -4.65 -4.85
N ASP A 100 14.48 -5.45 -3.96
CA ASP A 100 13.33 -6.29 -4.27
C ASP A 100 12.12 -5.46 -4.68
N MET A 101 11.87 -4.33 -4.01
CA MET A 101 10.78 -3.41 -4.34
C MET A 101 11.00 -2.73 -5.69
N LEU A 102 12.21 -2.23 -5.98
CA LEU A 102 12.52 -1.65 -7.29
C LEU A 102 12.38 -2.68 -8.41
N LYS A 103 12.83 -3.92 -8.17
CA LYS A 103 12.65 -5.04 -9.10
C LYS A 103 11.16 -5.34 -9.32
N LEU A 104 10.36 -5.39 -8.26
CA LEU A 104 8.92 -5.61 -8.34
C LEU A 104 8.24 -4.51 -9.17
N ILE A 105 8.58 -3.25 -8.92
CA ILE A 105 8.06 -2.10 -9.70
C ILE A 105 8.47 -2.22 -11.18
N GLY A 106 9.74 -2.51 -11.44
CA GLY A 106 10.28 -2.66 -12.80
C GLY A 106 9.61 -3.79 -13.58
N ASP A 107 9.58 -4.99 -13.00
CA ASP A 107 9.02 -6.18 -13.64
C ASP A 107 7.50 -6.04 -13.84
N PHE A 108 6.77 -5.51 -12.85
CA PHE A 108 5.33 -5.32 -12.98
C PHE A 108 4.96 -4.22 -13.99
N SER A 109 5.82 -3.21 -14.17
CA SER A 109 5.60 -2.20 -15.21
C SER A 109 5.53 -2.81 -16.62
N GLN A 110 6.23 -3.92 -16.87
CA GLN A 110 6.13 -4.67 -18.12
C GLN A 110 4.81 -5.45 -18.23
N VAL A 111 4.35 -6.04 -17.12
CA VAL A 111 3.04 -6.74 -17.09
C VAL A 111 1.90 -5.80 -17.51
N VAL A 112 1.93 -4.55 -17.03
CA VAL A 112 0.93 -3.52 -17.38
C VAL A 112 0.90 -3.22 -18.88
N GLU A 113 2.06 -3.21 -19.55
CA GLU A 113 2.12 -2.96 -21.00
C GLU A 113 1.47 -4.07 -21.82
N GLU A 114 1.54 -5.30 -21.29
CA GLU A 114 1.04 -6.48 -21.95
C GLU A 114 -0.38 -6.88 -21.52
N GLU A 115 -1.02 -6.14 -20.62
CA GLU A 115 -2.40 -6.35 -20.15
C GLU A 115 -3.28 -5.15 -20.58
N PRO A 116 -3.98 -5.25 -21.73
CA PRO A 116 -4.79 -4.16 -22.27
C PRO A 116 -5.84 -3.62 -21.29
N ARG A 117 -6.41 -4.49 -20.44
CA ARG A 117 -7.45 -4.10 -19.47
C ARG A 117 -6.92 -3.20 -18.35
N LEU A 118 -5.61 -3.21 -18.10
CA LEU A 118 -4.95 -2.32 -17.14
C LEU A 118 -4.41 -1.05 -17.80
N LYS A 119 -4.14 -1.07 -19.11
CA LYS A 119 -3.54 0.05 -19.85
C LYS A 119 -4.39 1.33 -19.81
N GLU A 120 -5.70 1.18 -19.83
CA GLU A 120 -6.65 2.30 -19.78
C GLU A 120 -6.86 2.86 -18.37
N ARG A 121 -6.47 2.09 -17.34
CA ARG A 121 -6.63 2.50 -15.95
C ARG A 121 -5.60 3.56 -15.58
N LYS A 122 -6.04 4.49 -14.75
CA LYS A 122 -5.18 5.56 -14.23
C LYS A 122 -4.80 5.27 -12.79
N LEU A 123 -3.54 5.47 -12.47
CA LEU A 123 -3.00 5.38 -11.13
C LEU A 123 -3.08 6.75 -10.46
N THR A 124 -3.74 6.81 -9.30
CA THR A 124 -3.94 8.04 -8.52
C THR A 124 -3.15 8.05 -7.23
N GLY A 125 -2.62 6.90 -6.78
CA GLY A 125 -1.80 6.81 -5.59
C GLY A 125 -1.44 5.38 -5.19
N ILE A 126 -0.74 5.24 -4.07
CA ILE A 126 -0.53 3.97 -3.36
C ILE A 126 -1.28 4.04 -2.04
N ILE A 127 -2.00 2.97 -1.71
CA ILE A 127 -2.67 2.81 -0.42
C ILE A 127 -1.71 2.17 0.59
N ASP A 128 -1.07 1.07 0.18
CA ASP A 128 -0.14 0.30 1.01
C ASP A 128 0.93 -0.35 0.13
N GLY A 129 2.14 -0.49 0.65
CA GLY A 129 3.30 -1.06 -0.03
C GLY A 129 4.25 -1.78 0.91
N GLY A 130 4.26 -3.11 0.83
CA GLY A 130 5.15 -4.00 1.57
C GLY A 130 6.21 -4.68 0.71
N ALA A 131 6.92 -5.64 1.31
CA ALA A 131 8.01 -6.38 0.64
C ALA A 131 7.59 -7.17 -0.60
N ARG A 132 6.35 -7.66 -0.59
CA ARG A 132 5.85 -8.68 -1.50
C ARG A 132 4.55 -8.27 -2.19
N THR A 133 3.87 -7.23 -1.67
CA THR A 133 2.56 -6.81 -2.13
C THR A 133 2.48 -5.29 -2.17
N MET A 134 1.84 -4.76 -3.21
CA MET A 134 1.45 -3.35 -3.29
C MET A 134 -0.04 -3.24 -3.58
N VAL A 135 -0.67 -2.24 -2.97
CA VAL A 135 -2.09 -1.88 -3.19
C VAL A 135 -2.12 -0.48 -3.80
N LEU A 136 -2.44 -0.42 -5.09
CA LEU A 136 -2.45 0.81 -5.87
C LEU A 136 -3.88 1.34 -5.98
N ASN A 137 -4.06 2.64 -5.73
CA ASN A 137 -5.33 3.31 -6.00
C ASN A 137 -5.43 3.56 -7.51
N ILE A 138 -6.25 2.77 -8.19
CA ILE A 138 -6.55 3.02 -9.60
C ILE A 138 -7.85 3.84 -9.66
N GLY A 139 -8.02 4.66 -10.69
CA GLY A 139 -9.21 5.50 -10.85
C GLY A 139 -10.50 4.66 -10.91
N GLU A 140 -11.62 5.33 -11.11
CA GLU A 140 -12.90 4.67 -11.23
C GLU A 140 -12.91 3.64 -12.37
N ASN A 141 -13.64 2.55 -12.16
CA ASN A 141 -13.93 1.59 -13.20
C ASN A 141 -14.80 2.24 -14.28
N PRO A 142 -14.37 2.28 -15.55
CA PRO A 142 -15.15 2.92 -16.61
C PRO A 142 -16.54 2.30 -16.82
N GLU A 143 -16.72 1.02 -16.48
CA GLU A 143 -17.98 0.29 -16.65
C GLU A 143 -18.93 0.48 -15.47
N THR A 144 -18.41 0.56 -14.25
CA THR A 144 -19.24 0.60 -13.03
C THR A 144 -19.26 1.96 -12.31
N GLY A 145 -18.31 2.86 -12.64
CA GLY A 145 -18.09 4.13 -11.94
C GLY A 145 -17.50 3.96 -10.53
N GLU A 146 -17.22 2.74 -10.10
CA GLU A 146 -16.75 2.48 -8.74
C GLU A 146 -15.24 2.71 -8.61
N ALA A 147 -14.82 3.33 -7.51
CA ALA A 147 -13.40 3.41 -7.18
C ALA A 147 -12.82 1.99 -7.00
N GLU A 148 -11.67 1.73 -7.61
CA GLU A 148 -11.01 0.42 -7.56
C GLU A 148 -9.59 0.51 -7.03
N VAL A 149 -9.09 -0.62 -6.57
CA VAL A 149 -7.67 -0.79 -6.25
C VAL A 149 -7.10 -1.92 -7.09
N LEU A 150 -5.84 -1.78 -7.48
CA LEU A 150 -5.05 -2.84 -8.10
C LEU A 150 -4.10 -3.40 -7.05
N LYS A 151 -4.29 -4.68 -6.73
CA LYS A 151 -3.38 -5.44 -5.88
C LYS A 151 -2.39 -6.21 -6.73
N ILE A 152 -1.13 -6.15 -6.34
CA ILE A 152 -0.01 -6.79 -7.04
C ILE A 152 0.78 -7.55 -6.00
N SER A 153 1.10 -8.82 -6.24
CA SER A 153 1.93 -9.63 -5.37
C SER A 153 2.88 -10.53 -6.16
N ASP A 154 4.06 -10.80 -5.61
CA ASP A 154 4.98 -11.81 -6.14
C ASP A 154 4.69 -13.23 -5.60
N ARG A 155 3.62 -13.38 -4.81
CA ARG A 155 3.10 -14.64 -4.28
C ARG A 155 1.62 -14.81 -4.59
N PRO A 156 1.10 -16.05 -4.59
CA PRO A 156 -0.33 -16.29 -4.71
C PRO A 156 -1.13 -15.47 -3.69
N ASN A 157 -1.88 -14.47 -4.16
CA ASN A 157 -2.71 -13.61 -3.30
C ASN A 157 -4.13 -13.40 -3.89
N HIS A 158 -4.64 -14.39 -4.61
CA HIS A 158 -6.04 -14.38 -5.05
C HIS A 158 -6.59 -15.81 -5.05
N PRO A 159 -7.91 -16.02 -4.96
CA PRO A 159 -8.49 -17.32 -4.66
C PRO A 159 -7.99 -18.44 -5.57
N LYS A 160 -7.99 -18.21 -6.89
CA LYS A 160 -7.57 -19.21 -7.89
C LYS A 160 -6.11 -19.65 -7.69
N ALA A 161 -5.19 -18.73 -7.45
CA ALA A 161 -3.79 -19.06 -7.21
C ALA A 161 -3.56 -19.75 -5.85
N LEU A 162 -4.45 -19.49 -4.88
CA LEU A 162 -4.47 -20.16 -3.58
C LEU A 162 -5.10 -21.57 -3.63
N GLY A 163 -5.51 -22.03 -4.81
CA GLY A 163 -6.19 -23.31 -4.96
C GLY A 163 -7.59 -23.34 -4.36
N ARG A 164 -8.23 -22.17 -4.15
CA ARG A 164 -9.59 -22.06 -3.63
C ARG A 164 -10.54 -21.33 -4.57
N ARG A 165 -11.83 -21.60 -4.43
CA ARG A 165 -12.87 -20.87 -5.16
C ARG A 165 -13.05 -19.48 -4.53
N PHE A 166 -13.43 -18.52 -5.36
CA PHE A 166 -13.96 -17.24 -4.89
C PHE A 166 -15.31 -17.46 -4.21
N GLU A 167 -15.49 -16.88 -3.02
CA GLU A 167 -16.70 -17.00 -2.22
C GLU A 167 -17.38 -15.63 -2.07
N PRO A 168 -18.40 -15.30 -2.88
CA PRO A 168 -19.06 -14.00 -2.87
C PRO A 168 -19.67 -13.61 -1.52
N SER A 169 -19.89 -14.59 -0.63
CA SER A 169 -20.47 -14.38 0.68
C SER A 169 -19.54 -13.63 1.64
N PHE A 170 -18.21 -13.73 1.45
CA PHE A 170 -17.23 -13.08 2.31
C PHE A 170 -16.02 -12.49 1.58
N ASP A 171 -15.69 -12.93 0.36
CA ASP A 171 -14.60 -12.34 -0.41
C ASP A 171 -15.05 -11.01 -1.05
N MET A 172 -14.19 -10.00 -1.00
CA MET A 172 -14.39 -8.77 -1.76
C MET A 172 -14.47 -9.08 -3.26
N PRO A 173 -15.42 -8.50 -4.03
CA PRO A 173 -15.52 -8.73 -5.47
C PRO A 173 -14.18 -8.54 -6.19
N ILE A 174 -13.81 -9.54 -7.01
CA ILE A 174 -12.58 -9.52 -7.80
C ILE A 174 -12.94 -9.26 -9.26
N GLY A 175 -12.31 -8.24 -9.86
CA GLY A 175 -12.44 -7.89 -11.26
C GLY A 175 -11.39 -8.59 -12.13
N ILE A 176 -10.59 -7.79 -12.83
CA ILE A 176 -9.47 -8.28 -13.64
C ILE A 176 -8.55 -9.07 -12.72
N SER A 177 -8.19 -10.30 -13.07
CA SER A 177 -7.18 -11.06 -12.34
C SER A 177 -6.38 -11.96 -13.29
N ASP A 178 -5.08 -12.07 -13.04
CA ASP A 178 -4.22 -12.99 -13.78
C ASP A 178 -2.89 -13.23 -13.04
N GLN A 179 -2.09 -14.14 -13.60
CA GLN A 179 -0.71 -14.37 -13.22
C GLN A 179 0.21 -14.19 -14.43
N LYS A 180 1.16 -13.26 -14.35
CA LYS A 180 2.11 -13.00 -15.42
C LYS A 180 3.50 -12.66 -14.91
N ARG A 181 4.53 -13.23 -15.54
CA ARG A 181 5.96 -13.00 -15.20
C ARG A 181 6.26 -13.22 -13.71
N GLY A 182 5.59 -14.18 -13.07
CA GLY A 182 5.74 -14.49 -11.65
C GLY A 182 4.96 -13.58 -10.70
N PHE A 183 4.19 -12.62 -11.21
CA PHE A 183 3.32 -11.76 -10.42
C PHE A 183 1.87 -12.19 -10.53
N TYR A 184 1.17 -12.09 -9.40
CA TYR A 184 -0.27 -12.23 -9.29
C TYR A 184 -0.86 -10.84 -9.14
N TYR A 185 -1.88 -10.53 -9.92
CA TYR A 185 -2.56 -9.25 -9.80
C TYR A 185 -4.06 -9.41 -9.90
N TYR A 186 -4.76 -8.50 -9.23
CA TYR A 186 -6.19 -8.38 -9.40
C TYR A 186 -6.72 -6.99 -9.04
N THR A 187 -7.84 -6.62 -9.64
CA THR A 187 -8.62 -5.44 -9.23
C THR A 187 -9.75 -5.83 -8.28
N GLN A 188 -10.10 -4.92 -7.38
CA GLN A 188 -11.28 -5.03 -6.53
C GLN A 188 -11.82 -3.63 -6.24
N PRO A 189 -13.10 -3.49 -5.84
CA PRO A 189 -13.61 -2.23 -5.34
C PRO A 189 -12.79 -1.71 -4.16
N LYS A 190 -12.62 -0.39 -4.08
CA LYS A 190 -11.99 0.25 -2.94
C LYS A 190 -12.90 0.12 -1.72
N ALA A 191 -12.42 -0.58 -0.71
CA ALA A 191 -13.14 -0.78 0.54
C ALA A 191 -12.92 0.40 1.50
N GLU A 192 -13.93 0.69 2.31
CA GLU A 192 -13.78 1.54 3.48
C GLU A 192 -13.20 0.69 4.62
N THR A 193 -11.99 1.04 5.07
CA THR A 193 -11.30 0.36 6.18
C THR A 193 -11.44 1.10 7.50
N ASP A 194 -11.91 2.34 7.46
CA ASP A 194 -12.25 3.11 8.65
C ASP A 194 -13.58 2.65 9.22
N GLY A 195 -13.74 2.70 10.55
CA GLY A 195 -15.01 2.35 11.20
C GLY A 195 -15.37 0.85 11.20
N ILE A 196 -14.44 -0.05 10.84
CA ILE A 196 -14.63 -1.48 11.05
C ILE A 196 -14.84 -1.75 12.55
N THR A 197 -15.90 -2.48 12.89
CA THR A 197 -16.25 -2.84 14.27
C THR A 197 -15.93 -4.32 14.53
N MET A 198 -16.04 -4.74 15.78
CA MET A 198 -15.97 -6.16 16.13
C MET A 198 -17.13 -6.96 15.54
N SER A 199 -18.33 -6.38 15.45
CA SER A 199 -19.48 -7.08 14.85
C SER A 199 -19.28 -7.37 13.36
N HIS A 200 -18.67 -6.44 12.61
CA HIS A 200 -18.30 -6.67 11.21
C HIS A 200 -17.30 -7.83 11.07
N LEU A 201 -16.31 -7.88 11.96
CA LEU A 201 -15.33 -8.96 11.99
C LEU A 201 -15.98 -10.32 12.26
N GLU A 202 -16.81 -10.40 13.30
CA GLU A 202 -17.54 -11.61 13.67
C GLU A 202 -18.46 -12.11 12.55
N GLU A 203 -19.10 -11.18 11.84
CA GLU A 203 -19.93 -11.49 10.68
C GLU A 203 -19.13 -12.17 9.57
N VAL A 204 -17.97 -11.61 9.19
CA VAL A 204 -17.09 -12.19 8.17
C VAL A 204 -16.56 -13.55 8.61
N ILE A 205 -16.11 -13.69 9.87
CA ILE A 205 -15.66 -15.00 10.41
C ILE A 205 -16.78 -16.03 10.32
N LYS A 206 -18.01 -15.66 10.65
CA LYS A 206 -19.17 -16.54 10.55
C LYS A 206 -19.45 -16.96 9.12
N LYS A 207 -19.34 -16.04 8.14
CA LYS A 207 -19.50 -16.34 6.71
C LYS A 207 -18.40 -17.28 6.19
N ILE A 208 -17.13 -17.04 6.56
CA ILE A 208 -15.98 -17.91 6.25
C ILE A 208 -16.24 -19.34 6.75
N LYS A 209 -16.61 -19.50 8.03
CA LYS A 209 -16.89 -20.82 8.63
C LYS A 209 -18.07 -21.53 7.96
N LYS A 210 -19.13 -20.80 7.62
CA LYS A 210 -20.31 -21.35 6.94
C LYS A 210 -20.02 -21.87 5.54
N ALA A 211 -18.96 -21.37 4.90
CA ALA A 211 -18.52 -21.78 3.58
C ALA A 211 -17.43 -22.87 3.62
N ASP A 212 -17.24 -23.52 4.77
CA ASP A 212 -16.22 -24.55 5.02
C ASP A 212 -14.76 -24.05 4.92
N TYR A 213 -14.54 -22.77 5.20
CA TYR A 213 -13.21 -22.18 5.35
C TYR A 213 -12.89 -21.93 6.82
N ARG A 214 -11.60 -21.83 7.12
CA ARG A 214 -11.06 -21.28 8.36
C ARG A 214 -10.25 -20.03 8.05
N THR A 215 -10.12 -19.15 9.02
CA THR A 215 -9.13 -18.08 8.94
C THR A 215 -7.73 -18.68 8.89
N ALA A 216 -6.79 -18.03 8.20
CA ALA A 216 -5.40 -18.45 8.14
C ALA A 216 -4.82 -18.61 9.56
N LYS A 217 -3.94 -19.61 9.74
CA LYS A 217 -3.54 -20.16 11.06
C LYS A 217 -2.83 -19.14 11.96
N ASP A 218 -2.34 -18.03 11.41
CA ASP A 218 -1.53 -17.02 12.11
C ASP A 218 -2.30 -15.72 12.42
N LEU A 219 -3.64 -15.71 12.31
CA LEU A 219 -4.48 -14.59 12.71
C LEU A 219 -4.98 -14.75 14.16
N GLU A 220 -4.10 -15.18 15.06
CA GLU A 220 -4.36 -15.33 16.50
C GLU A 220 -4.64 -13.97 17.18
N LEU A 221 -4.41 -12.86 16.48
CA LEU A 221 -4.69 -11.50 16.94
C LEU A 221 -5.85 -10.90 16.13
N ILE A 222 -7.00 -10.74 16.79
CA ILE A 222 -8.22 -10.08 16.30
C ILE A 222 -7.91 -8.76 15.56
N ASP A 223 -7.00 -7.96 16.09
CA ASP A 223 -6.63 -6.66 15.50
C ASP A 223 -5.94 -6.77 14.14
N THR A 224 -5.18 -7.84 13.92
CA THR A 224 -4.52 -8.09 12.63
C THR A 224 -5.54 -8.51 11.59
N PHE A 225 -6.49 -9.36 11.97
CA PHE A 225 -7.54 -9.80 11.04
C PHE A 225 -8.51 -8.66 10.71
N LYS A 226 -8.77 -7.76 11.66
CA LYS A 226 -9.59 -6.58 11.43
C LYS A 226 -9.08 -5.70 10.27
N LYS A 227 -7.75 -5.61 10.09
CA LYS A 227 -7.12 -4.89 8.96
C LYS A 227 -7.37 -5.56 7.60
N GLN A 228 -7.78 -6.82 7.61
CA GLN A 228 -8.13 -7.61 6.43
C GLN A 228 -9.62 -7.55 6.10
N ILE A 229 -10.39 -6.73 6.83
CA ILE A 229 -11.81 -6.50 6.57
C ILE A 229 -12.02 -5.08 6.04
N GLY A 230 -12.89 -4.95 5.05
CA GLY A 230 -13.34 -3.66 4.53
C GLY A 230 -14.84 -3.66 4.31
N LEU A 231 -15.45 -2.48 4.40
CA LEU A 231 -16.85 -2.27 4.02
C LEU A 231 -16.94 -1.94 2.53
N TYR A 232 -17.88 -2.58 1.85
CA TYR A 232 -18.26 -2.25 0.49
C TYR A 232 -19.79 -2.29 0.41
N LYS A 233 -20.39 -1.17 -0.03
CA LYS A 233 -21.86 -0.98 -0.02
C LYS A 233 -22.49 -1.28 1.34
N GLY A 234 -21.81 -0.88 2.42
CA GLY A 234 -22.24 -1.07 3.81
C GLY A 234 -22.14 -2.51 4.33
N GLN A 235 -21.55 -3.44 3.56
CA GLN A 235 -21.40 -4.85 3.95
C GLN A 235 -19.93 -5.18 4.19
N PRO A 236 -19.59 -5.98 5.22
CA PRO A 236 -18.22 -6.35 5.50
C PRO A 236 -17.75 -7.53 4.65
N TYR A 237 -16.56 -7.39 4.08
CA TYR A 237 -15.89 -8.38 3.25
C TYR A 237 -14.43 -8.54 3.67
N LEU A 238 -13.88 -9.72 3.39
CA LEU A 238 -12.46 -10.01 3.41
C LEU A 238 -11.79 -9.34 2.20
N ILE A 239 -10.90 -8.39 2.46
CA ILE A 239 -10.15 -7.69 1.41
C ILE A 239 -8.96 -8.50 0.91
N ASP A 240 -8.41 -9.40 1.72
CA ASP A 240 -7.27 -10.23 1.34
C ASP A 240 -7.65 -11.72 1.32
N PRO A 241 -7.79 -12.31 0.11
CA PRO A 241 -8.17 -13.70 -0.06
C PRO A 241 -7.27 -14.74 0.62
N GLU A 242 -6.00 -14.44 0.86
CA GLU A 242 -5.04 -15.38 1.46
C GLU A 242 -5.35 -15.68 2.94
N CYS A 243 -6.11 -14.77 3.57
CA CYS A 243 -6.49 -14.88 4.97
C CYS A 243 -7.63 -15.89 5.23
N ALA A 244 -8.17 -16.53 4.18
CA ALA A 244 -9.13 -17.64 4.28
C ALA A 244 -8.58 -18.91 3.61
N VAL A 245 -8.54 -20.00 4.37
CA VAL A 245 -7.99 -21.31 3.95
C VAL A 245 -9.08 -22.36 4.06
N LYS A 246 -9.20 -23.24 3.07
CA LYS A 246 -10.21 -24.30 3.09
C LYS A 246 -9.96 -25.24 4.28
N THR A 247 -11.04 -25.65 4.95
CA THR A 247 -10.98 -26.69 5.98
C THR A 247 -10.81 -28.03 5.26
N THR A 248 -9.60 -28.59 5.28
CA THR A 248 -9.30 -29.93 4.76
C THR A 248 -10.05 -31.01 5.53
#